data_AF-A0A3D2AFI2-F1
#
_entry.id   AF-A0A3D2AFI2-F1
#
_cell.length_a   1.000
_cell.length_b   1.000
_cell.length_c   1.000
_cell.angle_alpha   90.00
_cell.angle_beta   90.00
_cell.angle_gamma   90.00
#
_symmetry.space_group_name_H-M   'P 1'
#
loop_
_entity.id
_entity.type
_entity.pdbx_description
1 polymer ?
#
loop_
_entity_poly.entity_id
_entity_poly.type
_entity_poly.pdbx_seq_one_letter_code
_entity_poly.pdbx_strand_id
1 'polypeptide(L)'
;MIIFNQKTKVFTLSTKNTAYAFGILGDKLLTHIYWGKKLKNEINENWADDFVWRSHSAFDYGDYSTNYIPLEYPQYGGGDSRICAFSARFSDGGRVTKADFNSFEILEAKPDIEGLPSVYAEKGDNVQTLVVTLHDDLKNLDILLYYSVFEDFDAITRSVKIINSGEKMQIRSVLSASVDFFGAGESDIIHLDGSWARERFVTRQKIEGGNISVESGTGVSSSYYNPFIAVCDRTTTELSGNAYGFGFVYSGNFVAGCEKNTYDTVRAYMGINPREFEWVLENGQSFSSPEVILAYSPEGLSGMSRIFHKIIRERVCKGKFRDIERYALINNWEATYFDISEEKIVNIAKTAKKIGIDTMVLDDGWFGNRVDEKTGLGDWVENPEILPNGIDGLCKKINDLGMNFGLWFEPEMVSPNSNLYKLHPDWIIHTKGRTPSKIRHQYTLDLSRKDVCDYVENAVGAILKKANIGYVKWDMNRSMSEVGSAFQVSERQGEVMHRYMLGLYSILKNLNAKFPNVLFEACASGGARFDCGILQFMPQVWTSDDTDAVERVKIQYGT
;
A
#
# COMPACT_ATOMS: atom_id res chain seq x y z
N MET A 1 -11.72 24.12 -6.84
CA MET A 1 -10.65 23.64 -5.95
C MET A 1 -9.34 23.48 -6.72
N ILE A 2 -9.40 22.99 -7.96
CA ILE A 2 -8.28 23.01 -8.91
C ILE A 2 -8.44 24.19 -9.87
N ILE A 3 -7.39 24.98 -10.04
CA ILE A 3 -7.36 26.15 -10.93
C ILE A 3 -6.10 26.05 -11.80
N PHE A 4 -6.25 26.31 -13.10
CA PHE A 4 -5.11 26.55 -14.01
C PHE A 4 -5.10 28.01 -14.44
N ASN A 5 -4.06 28.76 -14.06
CA ASN A 5 -3.88 30.14 -14.50
C ASN A 5 -3.17 30.15 -15.85
N GLN A 6 -3.87 30.58 -16.91
CA GLN A 6 -3.35 30.63 -18.27
C GLN A 6 -2.18 31.59 -18.47
N LYS A 7 -2.11 32.65 -17.67
CA LYS A 7 -1.06 33.68 -17.77
C LYS A 7 0.25 33.18 -17.17
N THR A 8 0.19 32.59 -15.99
CA THR A 8 1.37 32.08 -15.27
C THR A 8 1.73 30.64 -15.63
N LYS A 9 0.82 29.92 -16.29
CA LYS A 9 0.92 28.47 -16.59
C LYS A 9 1.04 27.61 -15.33
N VAL A 10 0.37 28.03 -14.25
CA VAL A 10 0.41 27.37 -12.94
C VAL A 10 -0.90 26.65 -12.63
N PHE A 11 -0.80 25.41 -12.19
CA PHE A 11 -1.86 24.68 -11.51
C PHE A 11 -1.81 24.98 -10.01
N THR A 12 -2.96 25.31 -9.42
CA THR A 12 -3.12 25.44 -7.97
C THR A 12 -4.26 24.52 -7.52
N LEU A 13 -3.92 23.57 -6.65
CA LEU A 13 -4.80 22.58 -6.06
C LEU A 13 -5.02 22.97 -4.60
N SER A 14 -6.23 23.38 -4.25
CA SER A 14 -6.55 23.88 -2.91
C SER A 14 -7.48 22.93 -2.17
N THR A 15 -7.07 22.51 -0.98
CA THR A 15 -8.00 21.92 0.00
C THR A 15 -8.63 23.03 0.84
N LYS A 16 -9.32 22.67 1.93
CA LYS A 16 -9.86 23.64 2.87
C LYS A 16 -8.77 24.56 3.44
N ASN A 17 -7.66 23.99 3.89
CA ASN A 17 -6.58 24.67 4.62
C ASN A 17 -5.20 24.61 3.95
N THR A 18 -5.04 23.85 2.86
CA THR A 18 -3.75 23.65 2.18
C THR A 18 -3.81 24.05 0.71
N ALA A 19 -2.64 24.25 0.12
CA ALA A 19 -2.47 24.41 -1.31
C ALA A 19 -1.24 23.61 -1.79
N TYR A 20 -1.37 23.03 -2.97
CA TYR A 20 -0.30 22.41 -3.75
C TYR A 20 -0.26 23.09 -5.12
N ALA A 21 0.91 23.49 -5.59
CA ALA A 21 1.05 24.20 -6.84
C ALA A 21 2.29 23.79 -7.62
N PHE A 22 2.12 23.75 -8.94
CA PHE A 22 3.18 23.45 -9.90
C PHE A 22 2.91 24.13 -11.23
N GLY A 23 3.97 24.47 -11.95
CA GLY A 23 3.92 25.22 -13.20
C GLY A 23 4.42 24.42 -14.40
N ILE A 24 4.11 24.92 -15.59
CA ILE A 24 4.65 24.42 -16.85
C ILE A 24 5.77 25.36 -17.29
N LEU A 25 7.02 24.93 -17.13
CA LEU A 25 8.19 25.68 -17.54
C LEU A 25 8.47 25.45 -19.03
N GLY A 26 8.57 26.54 -19.79
CA GLY A 26 8.88 26.50 -21.23
C GLY A 26 7.88 25.69 -22.06
N ASP A 27 6.61 25.68 -21.64
CA ASP A 27 5.50 24.88 -22.24
C ASP A 27 5.75 23.36 -22.28
N LYS A 28 6.71 22.85 -21.49
CA LYS A 28 7.14 21.45 -21.54
C LYS A 28 7.31 20.79 -20.19
N LEU A 29 8.06 21.41 -19.28
CA LEU A 29 8.50 20.74 -18.06
C LEU A 29 7.54 21.04 -16.91
N LEU A 30 7.06 19.99 -16.22
CA LEU A 30 6.28 20.19 -15.00
C LEU A 30 7.19 20.43 -13.79
N THR A 31 7.02 21.59 -13.17
CA THR A 31 7.91 22.09 -12.13
C THR A 31 7.15 22.34 -10.84
N HIS A 32 7.51 21.65 -9.75
CA HIS A 32 6.90 21.86 -8.45
C HIS A 32 7.22 23.27 -7.92
N ILE A 33 6.23 23.95 -7.35
CA ILE A 33 6.41 25.32 -6.84
C ILE A 33 6.19 25.37 -5.34
N TYR A 34 5.11 24.74 -4.85
CA TYR A 34 4.71 24.89 -3.46
C TYR A 34 3.82 23.75 -2.98
N TRP A 35 4.02 23.33 -1.74
CA TRP A 35 3.05 22.57 -0.97
C TRP A 35 3.06 23.07 0.47
N GLY A 36 1.90 23.44 1.01
CA GLY A 36 1.81 23.97 2.36
C GLY A 36 0.46 24.62 2.67
N LYS A 37 0.47 25.64 3.54
CA LYS A 37 -0.73 26.42 3.90
C LYS A 37 -1.43 26.98 2.66
N LYS A 38 -2.76 27.07 2.71
CA LYS A 38 -3.55 27.67 1.64
C LYS A 38 -3.01 29.05 1.28
N LEU A 39 -2.78 29.27 -0.01
CA LEU A 39 -2.28 30.53 -0.54
C LEU A 39 -3.38 31.59 -0.47
N LYS A 40 -3.01 32.81 -0.07
CA LYS A 40 -3.93 33.97 -0.07
C LYS A 40 -3.97 34.69 -1.41
N ASN A 41 -2.86 34.61 -2.15
CA ASN A 41 -2.67 35.26 -3.44
C ASN A 41 -2.28 34.21 -4.47
N GLU A 42 -2.55 34.50 -5.74
CA GLU A 42 -2.05 33.69 -6.84
C GLU A 42 -0.53 33.75 -6.93
N ILE A 43 0.07 32.69 -7.46
CA ILE A 43 1.48 32.66 -7.82
C ILE A 43 1.72 33.64 -8.96
N ASN A 44 2.77 34.45 -8.85
CA ASN A 44 3.13 35.50 -9.79
C ASN A 44 3.80 34.92 -11.06
N GLU A 45 3.97 35.75 -12.09
CA GLU A 45 4.58 35.32 -13.37
C GLU A 45 6.07 35.00 -13.28
N ASN A 46 6.76 35.52 -12.27
CA ASN A 46 8.19 35.35 -12.05
C ASN A 46 8.54 34.13 -11.17
N TRP A 47 7.63 33.15 -11.06
CA TRP A 47 7.84 31.95 -10.25
C TRP A 47 9.04 31.10 -10.69
N ALA A 48 9.52 31.29 -11.93
CA ALA A 48 10.66 30.59 -12.50
C ALA A 48 11.96 31.43 -12.55
N ASP A 49 11.92 32.71 -12.15
CA ASP A 49 13.07 33.63 -12.32
C ASP A 49 14.29 33.22 -11.48
N ASP A 50 14.08 32.48 -10.40
CA ASP A 50 15.15 32.01 -9.51
C ASP A 50 15.88 30.75 -10.05
N PHE A 51 15.41 30.16 -11.16
CA PHE A 51 16.07 29.02 -11.79
C PHE A 51 17.27 29.50 -12.61
N VAL A 52 18.44 29.41 -11.99
CA VAL A 52 19.69 29.86 -12.59
C VAL A 52 20.54 28.72 -13.12
N TRP A 53 21.32 29.03 -14.14
CA TRP A 53 22.36 28.15 -14.66
C TRP A 53 23.41 27.81 -13.59
N ARG A 54 23.98 26.60 -13.69
CA ARG A 54 25.08 26.11 -12.83
C ARG A 54 26.16 25.42 -13.67
N SER A 55 27.42 25.62 -13.30
CA SER A 55 28.56 24.91 -13.91
C SER A 55 28.45 23.39 -13.70
N HIS A 56 28.92 22.59 -14.67
CA HIS A 56 28.91 21.12 -14.63
C HIS A 56 27.51 20.47 -14.53
N SER A 57 26.46 21.15 -14.99
CA SER A 57 25.16 20.53 -15.20
C SER A 57 24.76 20.45 -16.66
N ALA A 58 24.00 19.42 -17.01
CA ALA A 58 23.42 19.29 -18.34
C ALA A 58 22.40 20.42 -18.58
N PHE A 59 22.37 20.88 -19.83
CA PHE A 59 21.33 21.76 -20.35
C PHE A 59 20.40 20.93 -21.23
N ASP A 60 19.14 20.81 -20.83
CA ASP A 60 18.22 19.86 -21.46
C ASP A 60 16.83 20.46 -21.76
N TYR A 61 16.57 21.65 -21.21
CA TYR A 61 15.43 22.52 -21.52
C TYR A 61 15.87 23.99 -21.57
N GLY A 62 16.34 24.45 -22.74
CA GLY A 62 16.90 25.79 -22.88
C GLY A 62 18.16 25.96 -22.03
N ASP A 63 18.21 27.02 -21.24
CA ASP A 63 19.31 27.28 -20.29
C ASP A 63 19.11 26.60 -18.93
N TYR A 64 18.00 25.88 -18.74
CA TYR A 64 17.69 25.22 -17.48
C TYR A 64 18.23 23.78 -17.43
N SER A 65 18.55 23.35 -16.21
CA SER A 65 18.99 21.99 -15.91
C SER A 65 17.98 21.25 -15.05
N THR A 66 17.45 20.14 -15.56
CA THR A 66 16.54 19.27 -14.80
C THR A 66 17.17 18.64 -13.56
N ASN A 67 18.50 18.71 -13.40
CA ASN A 67 19.19 18.26 -12.20
C ASN A 67 18.91 19.14 -10.96
N TYR A 68 18.46 20.38 -11.15
CA TYR A 68 18.23 21.34 -10.06
C TYR A 68 16.83 21.95 -10.04
N ILE A 69 16.07 21.80 -11.12
CA ILE A 69 14.67 22.23 -11.14
C ILE A 69 13.83 21.28 -10.26
N PRO A 70 12.88 21.81 -9.47
CA PRO A 70 11.93 20.97 -8.75
C PRO A 70 11.01 20.25 -9.73
N LEU A 71 11.13 18.94 -9.92
CA LEU A 71 10.31 18.22 -10.90
C LEU A 71 9.07 17.61 -10.24
N GLU A 72 7.92 17.72 -10.90
CA GLU A 72 6.70 17.02 -10.46
C GLU A 72 6.78 15.51 -10.71
N TYR A 73 7.43 15.10 -11.80
CA TYR A 73 7.56 13.69 -12.15
C TYR A 73 8.88 13.42 -12.90
N PRO A 74 9.97 13.15 -12.17
CA PRO A 74 11.29 12.96 -12.76
C PRO A 74 11.37 11.66 -13.56
N GLN A 75 11.95 11.73 -14.76
CA GLN A 75 12.12 10.61 -15.69
C GLN A 75 13.60 10.27 -15.83
N TYR A 76 13.93 9.00 -16.05
CA TYR A 76 15.33 8.64 -16.32
C TYR A 76 15.79 9.19 -17.67
N GLY A 77 16.84 10.01 -17.63
CA GLY A 77 17.35 10.76 -18.78
C GLY A 77 17.27 12.25 -18.51
N GLY A 78 17.38 13.07 -19.57
CA GLY A 78 17.30 14.53 -19.45
C GLY A 78 18.47 15.19 -18.70
N GLY A 79 19.35 14.47 -18.03
CA GLY A 79 20.44 15.08 -17.25
C GLY A 79 20.08 15.35 -15.79
N ASP A 80 18.85 15.02 -15.36
CA ASP A 80 18.56 14.79 -13.95
C ASP A 80 19.26 13.50 -13.50
N SER A 81 20.18 13.64 -12.54
CA SER A 81 20.96 12.52 -11.98
C SER A 81 20.39 12.02 -10.65
N ARG A 82 19.35 12.68 -10.14
CA ARG A 82 18.60 12.30 -8.95
C ARG A 82 17.75 11.05 -9.20
N ILE A 83 17.17 10.53 -8.13
CA ILE A 83 16.21 9.43 -8.18
C ILE A 83 15.05 9.82 -9.09
N CYS A 84 14.87 9.03 -10.16
CA CYS A 84 13.78 9.18 -11.11
C CYS A 84 12.53 8.43 -10.62
N ALA A 85 11.36 8.99 -10.89
CA ALA A 85 10.08 8.36 -10.64
C ALA A 85 9.80 7.29 -11.70
N PHE A 86 10.07 7.61 -12.97
CA PHE A 86 9.82 6.70 -14.08
C PHE A 86 11.09 6.31 -14.83
N SER A 87 11.22 5.01 -15.10
CA SER A 87 12.21 4.51 -16.05
C SER A 87 11.69 3.25 -16.75
N ALA A 88 12.14 3.06 -18.00
CA ALA A 88 11.78 1.91 -18.80
C ALA A 88 12.98 1.42 -19.62
N ARG A 89 12.87 0.21 -20.15
CA ARG A 89 13.73 -0.34 -21.20
C ARG A 89 12.89 -0.56 -22.44
N PHE A 90 13.28 0.07 -23.55
CA PHE A 90 12.60 -0.03 -24.84
C PHE A 90 13.21 -1.15 -25.70
N SER A 91 12.54 -1.52 -26.79
CA SER A 91 13.00 -2.56 -27.74
C SER A 91 14.41 -2.35 -28.28
N ASP A 92 14.81 -1.08 -28.47
CA ASP A 92 16.14 -0.69 -28.94
C ASP A 92 17.23 -0.82 -27.86
N GLY A 93 16.88 -1.29 -26.65
CA GLY A 93 17.77 -1.34 -25.48
C GLY A 93 17.99 0.01 -24.81
N GLY A 94 17.45 1.10 -25.39
CA GLY A 94 17.46 2.43 -24.82
C GLY A 94 16.63 2.50 -23.53
N ARG A 95 16.97 3.48 -22.69
CA ARG A 95 16.33 3.70 -21.39
C ARG A 95 15.82 5.12 -21.15
N VAL A 96 16.16 6.03 -22.06
CA VAL A 96 15.83 7.44 -21.93
C VAL A 96 14.35 7.64 -22.27
N THR A 97 13.64 8.31 -21.38
CA THR A 97 12.28 8.83 -21.64
C THR A 97 12.33 10.35 -21.56
N LYS A 98 11.69 11.03 -22.51
CA LYS A 98 11.54 12.48 -22.53
C LYS A 98 10.09 12.84 -22.83
N ALA A 99 9.22 12.56 -21.88
CA ALA A 99 7.81 12.92 -21.96
C ALA A 99 7.63 14.39 -21.53
N ASP A 100 7.24 15.25 -22.46
CA ASP A 100 6.94 16.67 -22.24
C ASP A 100 5.44 16.85 -21.91
N PHE A 101 5.08 17.93 -21.23
CA PHE A 101 3.68 18.32 -21.04
C PHE A 101 2.96 18.39 -22.38
N ASN A 102 1.79 17.74 -22.45
CA ASN A 102 0.97 17.70 -23.65
C ASN A 102 -0.42 18.30 -23.40
N SER A 103 -1.11 17.85 -22.35
CA SER A 103 -2.47 18.28 -22.05
C SER A 103 -2.84 18.08 -20.59
N PHE A 104 -4.01 18.60 -20.20
CA PHE A 104 -4.62 18.28 -18.92
C PHE A 104 -6.15 18.27 -19.02
N GLU A 105 -6.78 17.61 -18.05
CA GLU A 105 -8.22 17.69 -17.81
C GLU A 105 -8.52 17.77 -16.30
N ILE A 106 -9.64 18.39 -15.96
CA ILE A 106 -10.14 18.48 -14.58
C ILE A 106 -11.46 17.72 -14.52
N LEU A 107 -11.51 16.71 -13.67
CA LEU A 107 -12.66 15.84 -13.44
C LEU A 107 -13.35 16.25 -12.13
N GLU A 108 -14.68 16.32 -12.14
CA GLU A 108 -15.51 16.51 -10.93
C GLU A 108 -15.78 15.16 -10.23
N ALA A 109 -14.76 14.31 -10.15
CA ALA A 109 -14.85 12.98 -9.58
C ALA A 109 -13.45 12.46 -9.21
N LYS A 110 -13.40 11.47 -8.31
CA LYS A 110 -12.23 10.61 -8.08
C LYS A 110 -12.36 9.34 -8.93
N PRO A 111 -11.53 9.13 -9.97
CA PRO A 111 -11.50 7.86 -10.69
C PRO A 111 -11.01 6.70 -9.81
N ASP A 112 -11.61 5.53 -10.00
CA ASP A 112 -11.11 4.27 -9.46
C ASP A 112 -9.79 3.88 -10.16
N ILE A 113 -8.90 3.20 -9.43
CA ILE A 113 -7.70 2.59 -9.99
C ILE A 113 -7.98 1.09 -10.19
N GLU A 114 -8.04 0.66 -11.45
CA GLU A 114 -8.41 -0.72 -11.77
C GLU A 114 -7.47 -1.75 -11.09
N GLY A 115 -8.06 -2.73 -10.41
CA GLY A 115 -7.34 -3.81 -9.74
C GLY A 115 -6.64 -3.43 -8.43
N LEU A 116 -6.65 -2.16 -8.02
CA LEU A 116 -5.91 -1.68 -6.86
C LEU A 116 -6.85 -1.06 -5.80
N PRO A 117 -6.50 -1.15 -4.50
CA PRO A 117 -7.10 -0.30 -3.50
C PRO A 117 -6.74 1.16 -3.77
N SER A 118 -7.67 2.06 -3.49
CA SER A 118 -7.54 3.50 -3.64
C SER A 118 -8.56 4.20 -2.76
N VAL A 119 -8.22 5.42 -2.33
CA VAL A 119 -9.16 6.37 -1.76
C VAL A 119 -10.28 6.59 -2.76
N TYR A 120 -11.51 6.46 -2.29
CA TYR A 120 -12.72 6.64 -3.07
C TYR A 120 -13.47 7.90 -2.62
N ALA A 121 -14.43 8.35 -3.41
CA ALA A 121 -15.34 9.42 -3.04
C ALA A 121 -16.78 8.91 -2.95
N GLU A 122 -17.56 9.45 -2.02
CA GLU A 122 -19.00 9.22 -1.89
C GLU A 122 -19.77 10.42 -2.42
N LYS A 123 -21.07 10.21 -2.68
CA LYS A 123 -21.96 11.31 -3.06
C LYS A 123 -21.98 12.36 -1.94
N GLY A 124 -21.61 13.59 -2.29
CA GLY A 124 -21.56 14.73 -1.37
C GLY A 124 -20.15 15.14 -0.98
N ASP A 125 -19.13 14.33 -1.29
CA ASP A 125 -17.75 14.77 -1.16
C ASP A 125 -17.44 15.88 -2.16
N ASN A 126 -16.75 16.93 -1.69
CA ASN A 126 -16.11 17.87 -2.59
C ASN A 126 -14.76 17.32 -3.03
N VAL A 127 -14.73 16.72 -4.22
CA VAL A 127 -13.54 16.14 -4.83
C VAL A 127 -13.38 16.58 -6.29
N GLN A 128 -12.17 16.93 -6.67
CA GLN A 128 -11.77 17.16 -8.05
C GLN A 128 -10.48 16.39 -8.34
N THR A 129 -10.35 15.86 -9.54
CA THR A 129 -9.11 15.23 -10.00
C THR A 129 -8.54 15.97 -11.20
N LEU A 130 -7.30 16.43 -11.08
CA LEU A 130 -6.50 16.90 -12.21
C LEU A 130 -5.77 15.71 -12.81
N VAL A 131 -5.92 15.52 -14.12
CA VAL A 131 -5.12 14.56 -14.89
C VAL A 131 -4.21 15.38 -15.81
N VAL A 132 -2.91 15.23 -15.66
CA VAL A 132 -1.91 15.86 -16.55
C VAL A 132 -1.27 14.79 -17.41
N THR A 133 -1.28 14.97 -18.72
CA THR A 133 -0.68 14.05 -19.69
C THR A 133 0.69 14.58 -20.10
N LEU A 134 1.72 13.77 -19.87
CA LEU A 134 3.04 13.93 -20.48
C LEU A 134 3.15 12.96 -21.66
N HIS A 135 3.71 13.40 -22.79
CA HIS A 135 3.86 12.60 -24.01
C HIS A 135 5.31 12.55 -24.47
N ASP A 136 5.82 11.34 -24.72
CA ASP A 136 7.10 11.11 -25.40
C ASP A 136 6.84 10.78 -26.88
N ASP A 137 7.07 11.76 -27.77
CA ASP A 137 6.85 11.63 -29.23
C ASP A 137 7.65 10.46 -29.84
N LEU A 138 8.88 10.24 -29.38
CA LEU A 138 9.78 9.25 -29.97
C LEU A 138 9.35 7.83 -29.58
N LYS A 139 8.93 7.65 -28.33
CA LYS A 139 8.52 6.35 -27.79
C LYS A 139 7.02 6.09 -27.93
N ASN A 140 6.25 7.09 -28.34
CA ASN A 140 4.79 7.07 -28.42
C ASN A 140 4.17 6.54 -27.11
N LEU A 141 4.53 7.21 -26.02
CA LEU A 141 4.23 6.81 -24.65
C LEU A 141 3.56 7.98 -23.92
N ASP A 142 2.42 7.74 -23.29
CA ASP A 142 1.79 8.71 -22.40
C ASP A 142 2.02 8.35 -20.94
N ILE A 143 2.33 9.37 -20.13
CA ILE A 143 2.39 9.31 -18.67
C ILE A 143 1.31 10.25 -18.13
N LEU A 144 0.24 9.69 -17.58
CA LEU A 144 -0.86 10.42 -16.99
C LEU A 144 -0.64 10.53 -15.49
N LEU A 145 -0.52 11.74 -14.98
CA LEU A 145 -0.36 12.07 -13.57
C LEU A 145 -1.70 12.49 -12.98
N TYR A 146 -2.19 11.74 -12.00
CA TYR A 146 -3.46 12.01 -11.33
C TYR A 146 -3.21 12.74 -10.01
N TYR A 147 -3.95 13.82 -9.79
CA TYR A 147 -3.95 14.58 -8.53
C TYR A 147 -5.39 14.75 -8.08
N SER A 148 -5.83 13.97 -7.09
CA SER A 148 -7.20 14.04 -6.58
C SER A 148 -7.24 14.82 -5.28
N VAL A 149 -7.96 15.93 -5.25
CA VAL A 149 -8.01 16.84 -4.11
C VAL A 149 -9.30 16.59 -3.34
N PHE A 150 -9.17 16.21 -2.08
CA PHE A 150 -10.29 16.00 -1.16
C PHE A 150 -10.40 17.21 -0.24
N GLU A 151 -11.25 18.18 -0.60
CA GLU A 151 -11.22 19.51 0.04
C GLU A 151 -11.40 19.44 1.56
N ASP A 152 -12.43 18.71 2.00
CA ASP A 152 -12.84 18.59 3.40
C ASP A 152 -11.93 17.68 4.24
N PHE A 153 -11.02 16.96 3.58
CA PHE A 153 -10.09 16.04 4.23
C PHE A 153 -8.69 16.65 4.36
N ASP A 154 -8.40 17.80 3.72
CA ASP A 154 -7.06 18.38 3.65
C ASP A 154 -6.00 17.39 3.12
N ALA A 155 -6.41 16.57 2.15
CA ALA A 155 -5.56 15.56 1.54
C ALA A 155 -5.60 15.62 0.01
N ILE A 156 -4.48 15.25 -0.60
CA ILE A 156 -4.34 15.09 -2.05
C ILE A 156 -3.84 13.67 -2.30
N THR A 157 -4.45 12.92 -3.21
CA THR A 157 -3.90 11.63 -3.65
C THR A 157 -3.18 11.77 -4.98
N ARG A 158 -2.06 11.08 -5.13
CA ARG A 158 -1.29 11.00 -6.38
C ARG A 158 -1.13 9.57 -6.87
N SER A 159 -1.33 9.36 -8.16
CA SER A 159 -1.04 8.11 -8.86
C SER A 159 -0.68 8.38 -10.31
N VAL A 160 -0.21 7.34 -10.99
CA VAL A 160 0.30 7.44 -12.35
C VAL A 160 -0.30 6.34 -13.21
N LYS A 161 -0.67 6.66 -14.44
CA LYS A 161 -1.02 5.69 -15.47
C LYS A 161 -0.09 5.84 -16.67
N ILE A 162 0.55 4.75 -17.05
CA ILE A 162 1.42 4.66 -18.23
C ILE A 162 0.61 4.01 -19.35
N ILE A 163 0.56 4.62 -20.53
CA ILE A 163 -0.12 4.08 -21.71
C ILE A 163 0.91 3.94 -22.83
N ASN A 164 1.16 2.71 -23.26
CA ASN A 164 2.10 2.44 -24.34
C ASN A 164 1.36 2.37 -25.68
N SER A 165 1.62 3.33 -26.56
CA SER A 165 1.13 3.31 -27.95
C SER A 165 2.26 3.03 -28.95
N GLY A 166 3.49 2.81 -28.46
CA GLY A 166 4.68 2.49 -29.23
C GLY A 166 5.01 1.00 -29.23
N GLU A 167 6.30 0.70 -29.38
CA GLU A 167 6.78 -0.69 -29.33
C GLU A 167 6.75 -1.27 -27.91
N LYS A 168 6.86 -2.60 -27.80
CA LYS A 168 6.94 -3.29 -26.50
C LYS A 168 8.04 -2.67 -25.64
N MET A 169 7.71 -2.38 -24.39
CA MET A 169 8.65 -1.84 -23.40
C MET A 169 8.54 -2.58 -22.08
N GLN A 170 9.55 -2.39 -21.24
CA GLN A 170 9.55 -2.91 -19.89
C GLN A 170 9.73 -1.76 -18.89
N ILE A 171 8.72 -1.50 -18.07
CA ILE A 171 8.81 -0.54 -16.97
C ILE A 171 9.79 -1.10 -15.93
N ARG A 172 10.70 -0.26 -15.46
CA ARG A 172 11.71 -0.56 -14.43
C ARG A 172 11.48 0.22 -13.15
N SER A 173 10.87 1.40 -13.25
CA SER A 173 10.43 2.19 -12.10
C SER A 173 9.16 2.93 -12.47
N VAL A 174 8.22 3.00 -11.54
CA VAL A 174 6.99 3.80 -11.62
C VAL A 174 6.60 4.18 -10.20
N LEU A 175 7.22 5.26 -9.71
CA LEU A 175 6.86 5.82 -8.41
C LEU A 175 5.52 6.55 -8.51
N SER A 176 4.76 6.54 -7.43
CA SER A 176 3.40 7.10 -7.39
C SER A 176 3.40 8.58 -7.02
N ALA A 177 4.41 9.03 -6.28
CA ALA A 177 4.59 10.43 -5.93
C ALA A 177 6.08 10.80 -5.88
N SER A 178 6.39 12.04 -6.28
CA SER A 178 7.68 12.71 -6.13
C SER A 178 7.42 14.18 -5.84
N VAL A 179 7.94 14.71 -4.73
CA VAL A 179 7.77 16.12 -4.34
C VAL A 179 9.15 16.70 -4.02
N ASP A 180 9.53 17.73 -4.77
CA ASP A 180 10.80 18.44 -4.58
C ASP A 180 10.56 19.67 -3.68
N PHE A 181 11.22 19.70 -2.52
CA PHE A 181 11.16 20.78 -1.55
C PHE A 181 12.36 21.72 -1.71
N PHE A 182 12.07 22.99 -1.98
CA PHE A 182 13.04 24.09 -1.93
C PHE A 182 13.13 24.66 -0.52
N GLY A 183 14.37 24.87 -0.03
CA GLY A 183 14.61 25.41 1.31
C GLY A 183 14.39 24.42 2.47
N ALA A 184 14.23 23.13 2.16
CA ALA A 184 14.02 22.06 3.14
C ALA A 184 15.32 21.32 3.52
N GLY A 185 16.50 21.86 3.20
CA GLY A 185 17.79 21.22 3.44
C GLY A 185 18.13 20.92 4.91
N GLU A 186 17.41 21.53 5.85
CA GLU A 186 17.52 21.27 7.30
C GLU A 186 16.27 20.56 7.85
N SER A 187 15.62 19.72 7.05
CA SER A 187 14.47 18.91 7.48
C SER A 187 14.88 17.56 8.03
N ASP A 188 13.98 16.96 8.80
CA ASP A 188 14.06 15.56 9.21
C ASP A 188 13.09 14.70 8.39
N ILE A 189 13.47 13.45 8.15
CA ILE A 189 12.58 12.37 7.75
C ILE A 189 12.15 11.59 8.99
N ILE A 190 10.87 11.29 9.08
CA ILE A 190 10.30 10.34 10.03
C ILE A 190 9.81 9.13 9.23
N HIS A 191 10.16 7.94 9.70
CA HIS A 191 9.63 6.67 9.20
C HIS A 191 9.33 5.75 10.38
N LEU A 192 8.65 4.64 10.09
CA LEU A 192 8.22 3.67 11.09
C LEU A 192 8.94 2.36 10.83
N ASP A 193 9.95 2.04 11.65
CA ASP A 193 10.75 0.83 11.52
C ASP A 193 10.45 -0.18 12.63
N GLY A 194 10.92 -1.42 12.48
CA GLY A 194 10.68 -2.45 13.48
C GLY A 194 11.10 -3.85 13.06
N SER A 195 10.40 -4.84 13.61
CA SER A 195 10.46 -6.26 13.28
C SER A 195 9.18 -6.92 13.78
N TRP A 196 8.99 -8.22 13.51
CA TRP A 196 8.01 -9.04 14.24
C TRP A 196 8.13 -8.80 15.76
N ALA A 197 6.98 -8.61 16.41
CA ALA A 197 6.83 -8.33 17.84
C ALA A 197 7.45 -6.99 18.32
N ARG A 198 7.72 -6.03 17.42
CA ARG A 198 8.22 -4.67 17.75
C ARG A 198 8.06 -3.72 16.56
N GLU A 199 6.89 -3.75 15.94
CA GLU A 199 6.59 -3.01 14.72
C GLU A 199 6.47 -1.50 14.95
N ARG A 200 6.84 -0.72 13.93
CA ARG A 200 6.48 0.70 13.77
C ARG A 200 6.91 1.62 14.91
N PHE A 201 8.14 1.45 15.41
CA PHE A 201 8.75 2.46 16.25
C PHE A 201 9.01 3.71 15.41
N VAL A 202 8.76 4.88 16.01
CA VAL A 202 9.00 6.16 15.34
C VAL A 202 10.50 6.44 15.30
N THR A 203 11.05 6.41 14.09
CA THR A 203 12.44 6.79 13.83
C THR A 203 12.48 8.14 13.13
N ARG A 204 13.26 9.07 13.70
CA ARG A 204 13.44 10.42 13.17
C ARG A 204 14.91 10.67 12.88
N GLN A 205 15.22 11.05 11.66
CA GLN A 205 16.60 11.24 11.18
C GLN A 205 16.72 12.53 10.39
N LYS A 206 17.85 13.24 10.56
CA LYS A 206 18.17 14.41 9.74
C LYS A 206 18.38 13.97 8.30
N ILE A 207 17.85 14.74 7.35
CA ILE A 207 18.12 14.54 5.93
C ILE A 207 19.49 15.14 5.60
N GLU A 208 20.51 14.28 5.52
CA GLU A 208 21.86 14.64 5.09
C GLU A 208 22.01 14.48 3.57
N GLY A 209 23.12 14.98 3.00
CA GLY A 209 23.38 14.86 1.57
C GLY A 209 23.41 13.40 1.09
N GLY A 210 22.78 13.14 -0.05
CA GLY A 210 22.57 11.78 -0.58
C GLY A 210 21.14 11.30 -0.37
N ASN A 211 20.94 9.98 -0.37
CA ASN A 211 19.63 9.36 -0.27
C ASN A 211 19.45 8.62 1.07
N ILE A 212 18.33 8.89 1.74
CA ILE A 212 17.82 8.11 2.87
C ILE A 212 16.49 7.49 2.46
N SER A 213 16.36 6.17 2.60
CA SER A 213 15.16 5.46 2.19
C SER A 213 14.86 4.25 3.05
N VAL A 214 13.57 3.94 3.17
CA VAL A 214 13.04 2.70 3.70
C VAL A 214 12.27 1.96 2.61
N GLU A 215 12.28 0.64 2.67
CA GLU A 215 11.71 -0.17 1.60
C GLU A 215 11.32 -1.57 2.09
N SER A 216 10.45 -2.22 1.34
CA SER A 216 10.24 -3.67 1.46
C SER A 216 10.58 -4.37 0.14
N GLY A 217 11.31 -5.47 0.27
CA GLY A 217 11.54 -6.48 -0.78
C GLY A 217 11.00 -7.85 -0.39
N THR A 218 10.07 -7.91 0.57
CA THR A 218 9.61 -9.17 1.19
C THR A 218 8.37 -9.78 0.52
N GLY A 219 7.84 -9.13 -0.51
CA GLY A 219 6.58 -9.44 -1.18
C GLY A 219 5.35 -8.79 -0.53
N VAL A 220 5.48 -8.25 0.68
CA VAL A 220 4.46 -7.51 1.44
C VAL A 220 5.02 -6.17 1.94
N SER A 221 4.21 -5.31 2.57
CA SER A 221 4.69 -4.05 3.14
C SER A 221 5.75 -4.24 4.24
N SER A 222 5.73 -5.36 4.97
CA SER A 222 6.69 -5.80 6.00
C SER A 222 6.46 -5.26 7.42
N SER A 223 7.05 -5.96 8.39
CA SER A 223 7.22 -5.53 9.78
C SER A 223 8.50 -4.71 10.01
N TYR A 224 9.39 -4.66 9.00
CA TYR A 224 10.67 -3.96 9.10
C TYR A 224 10.51 -2.46 8.90
N TYR A 225 9.69 -2.07 7.92
CA TYR A 225 9.40 -0.68 7.60
C TYR A 225 7.95 -0.55 7.14
N ASN A 226 7.23 0.47 7.62
CA ASN A 226 5.89 0.78 7.14
C ASN A 226 5.96 1.64 5.86
N PRO A 227 4.99 1.53 4.93
CA PRO A 227 4.94 2.36 3.73
C PRO A 227 4.38 3.77 4.03
N PHE A 228 5.02 4.43 5.00
CA PHE A 228 4.74 5.77 5.47
C PHE A 228 6.06 6.51 5.75
N ILE A 229 6.15 7.75 5.28
CA ILE A 229 7.19 8.70 5.70
C ILE A 229 6.57 10.06 5.99
N ALA A 230 7.22 10.86 6.82
CA ALA A 230 6.95 12.28 6.93
C ALA A 230 8.23 13.10 6.78
N VAL A 231 8.15 14.21 6.05
CA VAL A 231 9.19 15.25 6.04
C VAL A 231 8.73 16.37 6.96
N CYS A 232 9.60 16.86 7.83
CA CYS A 232 9.23 17.92 8.78
C CYS A 232 10.41 18.81 9.15
N ASP A 233 10.10 20.02 9.61
CA ASP A 233 11.11 20.91 10.16
C ASP A 233 11.76 20.27 11.40
N ARG A 234 13.05 20.54 11.65
CA ARG A 234 13.76 20.04 12.85
C ARG A 234 13.13 20.43 14.18
N THR A 235 12.34 21.50 14.19
CA THR A 235 11.62 21.98 15.37
C THR A 235 10.19 21.45 15.45
N THR A 236 9.71 20.69 14.45
CA THR A 236 8.36 20.11 14.46
C THR A 236 8.20 19.14 15.62
N THR A 237 7.10 19.26 16.34
CA THR A 237 6.68 18.38 17.44
C THR A 237 5.32 17.77 17.12
N GLU A 238 4.73 17.04 18.07
CA GLU A 238 3.34 16.59 17.95
C GLU A 238 2.34 17.75 17.75
N LEU A 239 2.59 18.91 18.34
CA LEU A 239 1.60 19.98 18.47
C LEU A 239 1.93 21.24 17.66
N SER A 240 3.08 21.29 16.99
CA SER A 240 3.53 22.48 16.27
C SER A 240 4.54 22.17 15.17
N GLY A 241 4.58 23.01 14.14
CA GLY A 241 5.56 22.93 13.05
C GLY A 241 4.99 22.27 11.80
N ASN A 242 5.71 22.39 10.69
CA ASN A 242 5.27 21.81 9.43
C ASN A 242 5.58 20.31 9.39
N ALA A 243 4.60 19.53 8.94
CA ALA A 243 4.72 18.10 8.68
C ALA A 243 4.06 17.76 7.34
N TYR A 244 4.80 17.05 6.50
CA TYR A 244 4.42 16.60 5.16
C TYR A 244 4.44 15.08 5.14
N GLY A 245 3.27 14.46 5.27
CA GLY A 245 3.13 13.01 5.32
C GLY A 245 2.79 12.39 3.97
N PHE A 246 3.32 11.19 3.76
CA PHE A 246 3.12 10.35 2.58
C PHE A 246 2.68 8.97 3.06
N GLY A 247 1.48 8.53 2.67
CA GLY A 247 0.96 7.19 3.01
C GLY A 247 0.62 6.40 1.76
N PHE A 248 1.23 5.22 1.59
CA PHE A 248 1.03 4.41 0.38
C PHE A 248 -0.20 3.50 0.49
N VAL A 249 -1.10 3.55 -0.49
CA VAL A 249 -2.26 2.67 -0.57
C VAL A 249 -1.88 1.38 -1.31
N TYR A 250 -0.93 0.64 -0.72
CA TYR A 250 -0.41 -0.62 -1.27
C TYR A 250 0.18 -1.51 -0.18
N SER A 251 0.08 -2.83 -0.38
CA SER A 251 0.39 -3.85 0.63
C SER A 251 1.57 -4.75 0.23
N GLY A 252 2.23 -4.44 -0.89
CA GLY A 252 3.36 -5.18 -1.43
C GLY A 252 4.70 -4.46 -1.21
N ASN A 253 5.67 -4.78 -2.07
CA ASN A 253 6.96 -4.10 -2.07
C ASN A 253 6.81 -2.61 -2.37
N PHE A 254 7.40 -1.79 -1.50
CA PHE A 254 7.40 -0.34 -1.63
C PHE A 254 8.82 0.21 -1.45
N VAL A 255 9.03 1.44 -1.93
CA VAL A 255 10.15 2.28 -1.56
C VAL A 255 9.60 3.65 -1.17
N ALA A 256 10.16 4.24 -0.11
CA ALA A 256 9.87 5.60 0.31
C ALA A 256 11.15 6.25 0.83
N GLY A 257 11.42 7.50 0.46
CA GLY A 257 12.66 8.13 0.86
C GLY A 257 12.74 9.62 0.54
N CYS A 258 13.90 10.17 0.88
CA CYS A 258 14.29 11.55 0.61
C CYS A 258 15.70 11.58 0.06
N GLU A 259 15.89 12.21 -1.09
CA GLU A 259 17.20 12.49 -1.65
C GLU A 259 17.50 13.98 -1.53
N LYS A 260 18.59 14.33 -0.83
CA LYS A 260 19.09 15.69 -0.72
C LYS A 260 20.25 15.89 -1.67
N ASN A 261 20.13 16.86 -2.56
CA ASN A 261 21.19 17.21 -3.51
C ASN A 261 22.20 18.21 -2.92
N THR A 262 23.17 18.59 -3.74
CA THR A 262 24.27 19.52 -3.38
C THR A 262 23.85 20.98 -3.21
N TYR A 263 22.59 21.32 -3.49
CA TYR A 263 22.02 22.67 -3.35
C TYR A 263 20.94 22.73 -2.26
N ASP A 264 20.96 21.77 -1.33
CA ASP A 264 20.06 21.72 -0.18
C ASP A 264 18.56 21.61 -0.56
N THR A 265 18.25 21.15 -1.77
CA THR A 265 16.88 20.74 -2.14
C THR A 265 16.66 19.28 -1.79
N VAL A 266 15.44 18.94 -1.37
CA VAL A 266 15.08 17.57 -0.96
C VAL A 266 13.99 17.03 -1.88
N ARG A 267 14.24 15.90 -2.54
CA ARG A 267 13.22 15.13 -3.28
C ARG A 267 12.66 14.04 -2.38
N ALA A 268 11.42 14.17 -1.94
CA ALA A 268 10.69 13.07 -1.31
C ALA A 268 10.00 12.23 -2.37
N TYR A 269 10.04 10.91 -2.24
CA TYR A 269 9.45 10.00 -3.23
C TYR A 269 8.84 8.76 -2.58
N MET A 270 7.83 8.18 -3.23
CA MET A 270 7.16 6.97 -2.77
C MET A 270 6.51 6.20 -3.93
N GLY A 271 6.62 4.87 -3.92
CA GLY A 271 5.95 4.00 -4.88
C GLY A 271 6.34 2.53 -4.77
N ILE A 272 6.05 1.75 -5.81
CA ILE A 272 6.47 0.34 -5.90
C ILE A 272 8.00 0.27 -5.90
N ASN A 273 8.59 -0.67 -5.14
CA ASN A 273 10.04 -0.83 -5.09
C ASN A 273 10.61 -1.26 -6.46
N PRO A 274 11.51 -0.47 -7.09
CA PRO A 274 12.12 -0.81 -8.37
C PRO A 274 13.08 -2.01 -8.35
N ARG A 275 13.59 -2.44 -7.19
CA ARG A 275 14.65 -3.46 -7.08
C ARG A 275 14.26 -4.80 -7.71
N GLU A 276 13.05 -5.27 -7.42
CA GLU A 276 12.52 -6.57 -7.87
C GLU A 276 11.25 -6.40 -8.70
N PHE A 277 11.16 -5.28 -9.42
CA PHE A 277 10.00 -4.94 -10.23
C PHE A 277 10.41 -4.71 -11.69
N GLU A 278 9.73 -5.45 -12.57
CA GLU A 278 9.77 -5.19 -14.00
C GLU A 278 8.37 -5.47 -14.57
N TRP A 279 7.84 -4.59 -15.41
CA TRP A 279 6.52 -4.80 -16.02
C TRP A 279 6.57 -4.68 -17.54
N VAL A 280 6.24 -5.77 -18.24
CA VAL A 280 6.17 -5.78 -19.70
C VAL A 280 4.85 -5.15 -20.14
N LEU A 281 4.97 -4.07 -20.91
CA LEU A 281 3.86 -3.31 -21.46
C LEU A 281 3.87 -3.41 -22.99
N GLU A 282 2.92 -4.16 -23.53
CA GLU A 282 2.72 -4.31 -24.98
C GLU A 282 2.10 -3.05 -25.59
N ASN A 283 2.11 -2.96 -26.92
CA ASN A 283 1.38 -1.91 -27.64
C ASN A 283 -0.11 -1.94 -27.27
N GLY A 284 -0.67 -0.76 -26.97
CA GLY A 284 -2.06 -0.57 -26.56
C GLY A 284 -2.36 -0.92 -25.10
N GLN A 285 -1.38 -1.40 -24.33
CA GLN A 285 -1.57 -1.71 -22.91
C GLN A 285 -1.31 -0.50 -22.03
N SER A 286 -1.85 -0.56 -20.80
CA SER A 286 -1.57 0.43 -19.77
C SER A 286 -1.21 -0.22 -18.43
N PHE A 287 -0.48 0.53 -17.60
CA PHE A 287 -0.14 0.17 -16.23
C PHE A 287 -0.53 1.32 -15.31
N SER A 288 -1.18 1.02 -14.18
CA SER A 288 -1.49 2.02 -13.15
C SER A 288 -0.70 1.74 -11.89
N SER A 289 -0.07 2.76 -11.32
CA SER A 289 0.55 2.65 -10.01
C SER A 289 -0.51 2.70 -8.89
N PRO A 290 -0.23 2.12 -7.71
CA PRO A 290 -1.02 2.41 -6.51
C PRO A 290 -0.92 3.89 -6.17
N GLU A 291 -1.84 4.42 -5.37
CA GLU A 291 -1.82 5.84 -5.01
C GLU A 291 -1.10 6.11 -3.69
N VAL A 292 -0.59 7.34 -3.56
CA VAL A 292 -0.03 7.90 -2.33
C VAL A 292 -0.95 9.01 -1.83
N ILE A 293 -1.33 8.94 -0.56
CA ILE A 293 -2.03 10.00 0.15
C ILE A 293 -0.99 11.01 0.65
N LEU A 294 -1.17 12.27 0.28
CA LEU A 294 -0.37 13.40 0.72
C LEU A 294 -1.16 14.23 1.73
N ALA A 295 -0.56 14.47 2.89
CA ALA A 295 -1.15 15.29 3.95
C ALA A 295 -0.15 16.34 4.44
N TYR A 296 -0.57 17.60 4.49
CA TYR A 296 0.22 18.67 5.08
C TYR A 296 -0.47 19.22 6.34
N SER A 297 0.31 19.38 7.41
CA SER A 297 -0.13 20.01 8.65
C SER A 297 0.83 21.12 9.07
N PRO A 298 0.34 22.34 9.33
CA PRO A 298 1.10 23.36 10.03
C PRO A 298 1.05 23.24 11.57
N GLU A 299 0.29 22.26 12.08
CA GLU A 299 -0.02 22.06 13.50
C GLU A 299 0.73 20.86 14.10
N GLY A 300 1.89 20.51 13.54
CA GLY A 300 2.70 19.38 13.97
C GLY A 300 2.19 18.02 13.50
N LEU A 301 2.85 16.97 14.01
CA LEU A 301 2.62 15.58 13.63
C LEU A 301 1.20 15.09 13.98
N SER A 302 0.66 15.50 15.13
CA SER A 302 -0.71 15.12 15.51
C SER A 302 -1.76 15.71 14.56
N GLY A 303 -1.52 16.90 14.01
CA GLY A 303 -2.38 17.48 12.97
C GLY A 303 -2.34 16.66 11.68
N MET A 304 -1.15 16.21 11.27
CA MET A 304 -0.95 15.33 10.12
C MET A 304 -1.63 13.97 10.33
N SER A 305 -1.44 13.33 11.49
CA SER A 305 -2.06 12.03 11.79
C SER A 305 -3.59 12.13 11.76
N ARG A 306 -4.19 13.22 12.28
CA ARG A 306 -5.65 13.43 12.19
C ARG A 306 -6.17 13.52 10.76
N ILE A 307 -5.41 14.09 9.83
CA ILE A 307 -5.74 14.10 8.40
C ILE A 307 -5.76 12.68 7.86
N PHE A 308 -4.69 11.90 8.11
CA PHE A 308 -4.63 10.49 7.71
C PHE A 308 -5.74 9.65 8.33
N HIS A 309 -5.98 9.78 9.63
CA HIS A 309 -7.03 9.03 10.33
C HIS A 309 -8.40 9.30 9.71
N LYS A 310 -8.70 10.57 9.38
CA LYS A 310 -9.98 10.94 8.78
C LYS A 310 -10.14 10.32 7.39
N ILE A 311 -9.17 10.52 6.49
CA ILE A 311 -9.29 10.03 5.11
C ILE A 311 -9.22 8.51 5.03
N ILE A 312 -8.37 7.86 5.82
CA ILE A 312 -8.28 6.38 5.85
C ILE A 312 -9.60 5.80 6.38
N ARG A 313 -10.10 6.32 7.50
CA ARG A 313 -11.36 5.83 8.07
C ARG A 313 -12.53 6.05 7.13
N GLU A 314 -12.68 7.23 6.54
CA GLU A 314 -13.92 7.58 5.82
C GLU A 314 -13.90 7.22 4.34
N ARG A 315 -12.71 7.19 3.72
CA ARG A 315 -12.53 7.09 2.25
C ARG A 315 -11.53 6.05 1.79
N VAL A 316 -10.92 5.27 2.70
CA VAL A 316 -10.19 4.04 2.34
C VAL A 316 -10.96 2.82 2.83
N CYS A 317 -11.23 2.73 4.14
CA CYS A 317 -12.05 1.68 4.72
C CYS A 317 -13.45 1.66 4.08
N LYS A 318 -13.95 0.46 3.75
CA LYS A 318 -15.25 0.27 3.07
C LYS A 318 -16.23 -0.56 3.90
N GLY A 319 -17.50 -0.48 3.50
CA GLY A 319 -18.57 -1.30 4.04
C GLY A 319 -19.07 -0.84 5.41
N LYS A 320 -20.07 -1.54 5.94
CA LYS A 320 -20.74 -1.17 7.20
C LYS A 320 -19.78 -1.12 8.39
N PHE A 321 -18.72 -1.94 8.36
CA PHE A 321 -17.72 -1.97 9.41
C PHE A 321 -16.86 -0.71 9.42
N ARG A 322 -16.96 0.21 8.48
CA ARG A 322 -16.32 1.51 8.63
C ARG A 322 -16.83 2.29 9.85
N ASP A 323 -18.14 2.28 10.06
CA ASP A 323 -18.83 3.25 10.95
C ASP A 323 -19.48 2.61 12.19
N ILE A 324 -19.36 1.29 12.39
CA ILE A 324 -19.86 0.62 13.58
C ILE A 324 -18.75 0.35 14.58
N GLU A 325 -19.10 0.48 15.86
CA GLU A 325 -18.24 0.10 16.98
C GLU A 325 -17.81 -1.37 16.85
N ARG A 326 -16.57 -1.66 17.28
CA ARG A 326 -15.99 -3.00 17.21
C ARG A 326 -16.45 -3.85 18.38
N TYR A 327 -16.58 -5.14 18.10
CA TYR A 327 -16.85 -6.15 19.09
C TYR A 327 -15.68 -6.28 20.08
N ALA A 328 -16.00 -6.52 21.35
CA ALA A 328 -15.02 -7.04 22.29
C ALA A 328 -14.91 -8.55 22.05
N LEU A 329 -13.73 -9.01 21.63
CA LEU A 329 -13.50 -10.41 21.26
C LEU A 329 -12.57 -11.13 22.25
N ILE A 330 -12.73 -12.44 22.33
CA ILE A 330 -11.76 -13.36 22.90
C ILE A 330 -11.26 -14.30 21.79
N ASN A 331 -9.95 -14.44 21.70
CA ASN A 331 -9.27 -15.35 20.76
C ASN A 331 -8.55 -16.43 21.56
N ASN A 332 -8.62 -17.70 21.13
CA ASN A 332 -8.04 -18.81 21.89
C ASN A 332 -6.54 -19.07 21.63
N TRP A 333 -5.88 -18.34 20.72
CA TRP A 333 -4.51 -18.65 20.29
C TRP A 333 -3.54 -18.83 21.45
N GLU A 334 -3.28 -17.80 22.24
CA GLU A 334 -2.37 -17.90 23.40
C GLU A 334 -2.98 -18.71 24.57
N ALA A 335 -4.29 -18.95 24.56
CA ALA A 335 -4.97 -19.70 25.62
C ALA A 335 -4.81 -21.22 25.45
N THR A 336 -4.71 -21.72 24.22
CA THR A 336 -4.68 -23.16 23.94
C THR A 336 -3.60 -23.58 22.96
N TYR A 337 -3.09 -22.67 22.13
CA TYR A 337 -2.38 -23.01 20.89
C TYR A 337 -3.12 -24.12 20.14
N PHE A 338 -2.45 -25.19 19.75
CA PHE A 338 -3.04 -26.34 19.05
C PHE A 338 -3.77 -27.35 19.97
N ASP A 339 -3.78 -27.17 21.30
CA ASP A 339 -4.50 -28.05 22.24
C ASP A 339 -6.00 -27.72 22.30
N ILE A 340 -6.66 -27.82 21.15
CA ILE A 340 -8.04 -27.38 20.90
C ILE A 340 -9.01 -28.55 20.97
N SER A 341 -10.19 -28.30 21.55
CA SER A 341 -11.38 -29.14 21.38
C SER A 341 -12.64 -28.27 21.37
N GLU A 342 -13.71 -28.75 20.70
CA GLU A 342 -15.00 -28.05 20.69
C GLU A 342 -15.49 -27.69 22.11
N GLU A 343 -15.31 -28.59 23.08
CA GLU A 343 -15.68 -28.37 24.48
C GLU A 343 -14.89 -27.22 25.12
N LYS A 344 -13.56 -27.19 24.94
CA LYS A 344 -12.71 -26.11 25.48
C LYS A 344 -13.14 -24.76 24.95
N ILE A 345 -13.37 -24.64 23.64
CA ILE A 345 -13.80 -23.39 22.99
C ILE A 345 -15.16 -22.92 23.54
N VAL A 346 -16.12 -23.82 23.69
CA VAL A 346 -17.44 -23.48 24.28
C VAL A 346 -17.30 -23.03 25.73
N ASN A 347 -16.39 -23.64 26.52
CA ASN A 347 -16.16 -23.24 27.91
C ASN A 347 -15.47 -21.87 28.04
N ILE A 348 -14.52 -21.55 27.15
CA ILE A 348 -13.94 -20.20 27.03
C ILE A 348 -15.04 -19.19 26.72
N ALA A 349 -15.86 -19.46 25.70
CA ALA A 349 -16.96 -18.57 25.29
C ALA A 349 -17.97 -18.34 26.43
N LYS A 350 -18.41 -19.39 27.13
CA LYS A 350 -19.29 -19.26 28.32
C LYS A 350 -18.69 -18.37 29.40
N THR A 351 -17.38 -18.43 29.60
CA THR A 351 -16.67 -17.62 30.59
C THR A 351 -16.56 -16.17 30.13
N ALA A 352 -16.17 -15.95 28.88
CA ALA A 352 -16.09 -14.64 28.24
C ALA A 352 -17.45 -13.92 28.25
N LYS A 353 -18.55 -14.64 28.00
CA LYS A 353 -19.92 -14.08 28.05
C LYS A 353 -20.27 -13.52 29.43
N LYS A 354 -19.80 -14.14 30.52
CA LYS A 354 -20.07 -13.67 31.90
C LYS A 354 -19.43 -12.31 32.19
N ILE A 355 -18.38 -11.94 31.47
CA ILE A 355 -17.68 -10.66 31.63
C ILE A 355 -18.00 -9.66 30.50
N GLY A 356 -19.01 -9.95 29.67
CA GLY A 356 -19.53 -9.02 28.66
C GLY A 356 -18.83 -9.07 27.30
N ILE A 357 -17.89 -10.00 27.07
CA ILE A 357 -17.32 -10.25 25.75
C ILE A 357 -18.39 -10.90 24.87
N ASP A 358 -18.54 -10.42 23.65
CA ASP A 358 -19.63 -10.79 22.74
C ASP A 358 -19.16 -11.55 21.50
N THR A 359 -17.86 -11.75 21.30
CA THR A 359 -17.31 -12.47 20.15
C THR A 359 -16.27 -13.50 20.57
N MET A 360 -16.43 -14.75 20.10
CA MET A 360 -15.45 -15.83 20.26
C MET A 360 -14.79 -16.09 18.90
N VAL A 361 -13.46 -16.00 18.83
CA VAL A 361 -12.67 -16.31 17.64
C VAL A 361 -11.95 -17.64 17.83
N LEU A 362 -12.25 -18.61 16.97
CA LEU A 362 -11.47 -19.84 16.85
C LEU A 362 -10.25 -19.58 15.96
N ASP A 363 -9.06 -19.63 16.55
CA ASP A 363 -7.78 -19.42 15.87
C ASP A 363 -7.23 -20.72 15.21
N ASP A 364 -5.96 -20.74 14.82
CA ASP A 364 -5.31 -21.84 14.09
C ASP A 364 -5.50 -23.22 14.75
N GLY A 365 -5.60 -24.28 13.93
CA GLY A 365 -5.74 -25.67 14.38
C GLY A 365 -7.08 -26.35 14.07
N TRP A 366 -8.08 -25.66 13.53
CA TRP A 366 -9.43 -26.23 13.33
C TRP A 366 -9.60 -27.10 12.07
N PHE A 367 -8.61 -27.11 11.18
CA PHE A 367 -8.74 -27.63 9.80
C PHE A 367 -7.77 -28.78 9.49
N GLY A 368 -8.11 -29.57 8.46
CA GLY A 368 -7.28 -30.63 7.89
C GLY A 368 -6.67 -31.54 8.96
N ASN A 369 -5.35 -31.71 8.88
CA ASN A 369 -4.53 -32.38 9.88
C ASN A 369 -3.67 -31.39 10.69
N ARG A 370 -4.15 -30.15 10.88
CA ARG A 370 -3.44 -29.05 11.57
C ARG A 370 -3.40 -29.31 13.07
N VAL A 371 -2.40 -30.06 13.51
CA VAL A 371 -2.10 -30.33 14.93
C VAL A 371 -0.84 -29.62 15.42
N ASP A 372 -0.07 -29.05 14.48
CA ASP A 372 1.06 -28.18 14.71
C ASP A 372 1.23 -27.23 13.50
N GLU A 373 2.25 -26.38 13.54
CA GLU A 373 2.54 -25.42 12.47
C GLU A 373 3.10 -26.05 11.17
N LYS A 374 3.40 -27.35 11.13
CA LYS A 374 4.10 -28.03 10.02
C LYS A 374 3.17 -28.67 9.01
N THR A 375 1.88 -28.80 9.31
CA THR A 375 0.90 -29.52 8.49
C THR A 375 -0.35 -28.68 8.20
N GLY A 376 -1.19 -29.15 7.28
CA GLY A 376 -2.56 -28.68 7.10
C GLY A 376 -2.78 -27.42 6.27
N LEU A 377 -1.82 -26.48 6.18
CA LEU A 377 -2.05 -25.25 5.40
C LEU A 377 -2.31 -25.58 3.94
N GLY A 378 -3.34 -24.94 3.38
CA GLY A 378 -3.88 -25.24 2.06
C GLY A 378 -4.98 -26.31 2.06
N ASP A 379 -5.32 -26.94 3.17
CA ASP A 379 -6.44 -27.89 3.26
C ASP A 379 -7.55 -27.33 4.16
N TRP A 380 -8.32 -26.35 3.66
CA TRP A 380 -9.39 -25.65 4.39
C TRP A 380 -10.68 -26.49 4.55
N VAL A 381 -10.55 -27.65 5.16
CA VAL A 381 -11.64 -28.58 5.50
C VAL A 381 -11.65 -28.81 7.00
N GLU A 382 -12.81 -29.01 7.61
CA GLU A 382 -12.94 -29.16 9.06
C GLU A 382 -12.24 -30.44 9.56
N ASN A 383 -11.60 -30.39 10.73
CA ASN A 383 -11.09 -31.58 11.40
C ASN A 383 -12.18 -32.19 12.32
N PRO A 384 -12.77 -33.36 11.98
CA PRO A 384 -13.84 -33.97 12.77
C PRO A 384 -13.39 -34.51 14.13
N GLU A 385 -12.09 -34.72 14.35
CA GLU A 385 -11.57 -35.14 15.66
C GLU A 385 -11.60 -33.97 16.66
N ILE A 386 -11.38 -32.74 16.18
CA ILE A 386 -11.42 -31.51 16.99
C ILE A 386 -12.84 -30.97 17.07
N LEU A 387 -13.57 -31.02 15.95
CA LEU A 387 -14.90 -30.48 15.75
C LEU A 387 -15.86 -31.60 15.30
N PRO A 388 -16.36 -32.44 16.21
CA PRO A 388 -17.18 -33.61 15.86
C PRO A 388 -18.50 -33.24 15.17
N ASN A 389 -18.99 -32.01 15.36
CA ASN A 389 -20.19 -31.48 14.71
C ASN A 389 -19.87 -30.47 13.58
N GLY A 390 -18.60 -30.38 13.17
CA GLY A 390 -18.11 -29.39 12.21
C GLY A 390 -18.15 -27.96 12.73
N ILE A 391 -17.76 -27.01 11.87
CA ILE A 391 -17.73 -25.58 12.19
C ILE A 391 -19.15 -25.03 12.40
N ASP A 392 -20.14 -25.52 11.66
CA ASP A 392 -21.55 -25.13 11.85
C ASP A 392 -22.06 -25.50 13.25
N GLY A 393 -21.74 -26.71 13.73
CA GLY A 393 -22.12 -27.14 15.07
C GLY A 393 -21.52 -26.28 16.18
N LEU A 394 -20.23 -25.95 16.08
CA LEU A 394 -19.57 -25.03 17.03
C LEU A 394 -20.14 -23.62 16.91
N CYS A 395 -20.27 -23.09 15.70
CA CYS A 395 -20.83 -21.77 15.43
C CYS A 395 -22.22 -21.62 16.06
N LYS A 396 -23.10 -22.62 15.87
CA LYS A 396 -24.43 -22.64 16.49
C LYS A 396 -24.34 -22.58 18.02
N LYS A 397 -23.46 -23.36 18.65
CA LYS A 397 -23.28 -23.34 20.11
C LYS A 397 -22.83 -21.98 20.62
N ILE A 398 -21.95 -21.28 19.90
CA ILE A 398 -21.51 -19.92 20.24
C ILE A 398 -22.64 -18.91 20.03
N ASN A 399 -23.36 -18.98 18.92
CA ASN A 399 -24.50 -18.10 18.65
C ASN A 399 -25.65 -18.32 19.65
N ASP A 400 -25.92 -19.55 20.09
CA ASP A 400 -26.92 -19.87 21.12
C ASP A 400 -26.57 -19.24 22.49
N LEU A 401 -25.30 -18.88 22.74
CA LEU A 401 -24.88 -18.07 23.91
C LEU A 401 -25.11 -16.57 23.73
N GLY A 402 -25.63 -16.15 22.57
CA GLY A 402 -25.75 -14.75 22.18
C GLY A 402 -24.39 -14.09 21.94
N MET A 403 -23.44 -14.83 21.35
CA MET A 403 -22.13 -14.34 20.92
C MET A 403 -21.95 -14.48 19.41
N ASN A 404 -21.19 -13.58 18.80
CA ASN A 404 -20.68 -13.73 17.45
C ASN A 404 -19.60 -14.81 17.41
N PHE A 405 -19.53 -15.54 16.30
CA PHE A 405 -18.47 -16.52 16.05
C PHE A 405 -17.51 -15.99 14.98
N GLY A 406 -16.23 -16.07 15.28
CA GLY A 406 -15.13 -15.71 14.38
C GLY A 406 -14.22 -16.88 14.08
N LEU A 407 -13.56 -16.85 12.92
CA LEU A 407 -12.71 -17.94 12.46
C LEU A 407 -11.41 -17.43 11.82
N TRP A 408 -10.30 -18.11 12.08
CA TRP A 408 -9.00 -17.82 11.49
C TRP A 408 -8.78 -18.56 10.16
N PHE A 409 -8.10 -17.92 9.23
CA PHE A 409 -7.54 -18.52 8.02
C PHE A 409 -6.15 -17.94 7.70
N GLU A 410 -5.34 -18.69 6.96
CA GLU A 410 -4.10 -18.21 6.32
C GLU A 410 -4.08 -18.62 4.83
N PRO A 411 -5.00 -18.09 4.01
CA PRO A 411 -5.32 -18.67 2.71
C PRO A 411 -4.22 -18.55 1.66
N GLU A 412 -3.21 -17.74 1.94
CA GLU A 412 -2.11 -17.42 1.03
C GLU A 412 -0.97 -18.46 1.09
N MET A 413 -1.10 -19.46 1.96
CA MET A 413 -0.01 -20.37 2.33
C MET A 413 -0.38 -21.84 2.12
N VAL A 414 0.66 -22.67 1.99
CA VAL A 414 0.52 -24.11 1.83
C VAL A 414 1.64 -24.86 2.55
N SER A 415 1.31 -25.93 3.25
CA SER A 415 2.29 -26.82 3.89
C SER A 415 2.80 -27.85 2.89
N PRO A 416 4.09 -28.25 2.93
CA PRO A 416 4.58 -29.40 2.16
C PRO A 416 3.82 -30.69 2.45
N ASN A 417 3.32 -30.84 3.68
CA ASN A 417 2.46 -31.94 4.10
C ASN A 417 0.97 -31.53 4.10
N SER A 418 0.47 -31.18 2.93
CA SER A 418 -0.96 -30.94 2.65
C SER A 418 -1.38 -31.74 1.42
N ASN A 419 -2.68 -31.97 1.24
CA ASN A 419 -3.20 -32.56 0.02
C ASN A 419 -3.08 -31.58 -1.15
N LEU A 420 -3.31 -30.27 -0.91
CA LEU A 420 -3.11 -29.23 -1.93
C LEU A 420 -1.70 -29.29 -2.54
N TYR A 421 -0.65 -29.32 -1.74
CA TYR A 421 0.72 -29.37 -2.26
C TYR A 421 1.06 -30.68 -2.99
N LYS A 422 0.51 -31.81 -2.53
CA LYS A 422 0.70 -33.11 -3.22
C LYS A 422 0.07 -33.11 -4.61
N LEU A 423 -1.09 -32.47 -4.76
CA LEU A 423 -1.82 -32.38 -6.04
C LEU A 423 -1.26 -31.28 -6.95
N HIS A 424 -0.84 -30.17 -6.35
CA HIS A 424 -0.42 -28.96 -7.06
C HIS A 424 0.90 -28.41 -6.51
N PRO A 425 2.02 -29.14 -6.65
CA PRO A 425 3.33 -28.67 -6.17
C PRO A 425 3.83 -27.44 -6.94
N ASP A 426 3.30 -27.16 -8.14
CA ASP A 426 3.62 -26.00 -8.97
C ASP A 426 2.87 -24.71 -8.57
N TRP A 427 1.92 -24.80 -7.63
CA TRP A 427 1.14 -23.65 -7.18
C TRP A 427 1.86 -22.76 -6.17
N ILE A 428 3.09 -23.09 -5.76
CA ILE A 428 3.88 -22.23 -4.89
C ILE A 428 4.69 -21.20 -5.69
N ILE A 429 4.96 -20.06 -5.07
CA ILE A 429 6.03 -19.17 -5.52
C ILE A 429 7.36 -19.92 -5.38
N HIS A 430 8.04 -20.11 -6.51
CA HIS A 430 9.35 -20.73 -6.58
C HIS A 430 10.07 -20.43 -7.89
N THR A 431 11.39 -20.41 -7.82
CA THR A 431 12.24 -20.35 -9.01
C THR A 431 12.53 -21.76 -9.52
N LYS A 432 12.22 -22.03 -10.79
CA LYS A 432 12.48 -23.33 -11.43
C LYS A 432 13.96 -23.74 -11.29
N GLY A 433 14.20 -24.97 -10.83
CA GLY A 433 15.54 -25.51 -10.62
C GLY A 433 16.23 -25.05 -9.33
N ARG A 434 15.52 -24.32 -8.45
CA ARG A 434 15.99 -23.95 -7.11
C ARG A 434 15.11 -24.59 -6.05
N THR A 435 15.70 -24.92 -4.91
CA THR A 435 14.96 -25.38 -3.73
C THR A 435 14.30 -24.18 -3.05
N PRO A 436 12.96 -24.18 -2.87
CA PRO A 436 12.29 -23.10 -2.15
C PRO A 436 12.60 -23.17 -0.65
N SER A 437 12.89 -22.03 -0.04
CA SER A 437 13.13 -21.92 1.40
C SER A 437 11.82 -22.02 2.18
N LYS A 438 11.84 -22.75 3.30
CA LYS A 438 10.73 -22.80 4.24
C LYS A 438 10.90 -21.72 5.29
N ILE A 439 9.84 -20.97 5.55
CA ILE A 439 9.70 -20.06 6.70
C ILE A 439 8.47 -20.56 7.44
N ARG A 440 8.56 -20.76 8.76
CA ARG A 440 7.51 -21.41 9.56
C ARG A 440 6.99 -22.71 8.94
N HIS A 441 7.91 -23.51 8.37
CA HIS A 441 7.63 -24.81 7.74
C HIS A 441 6.65 -24.82 6.54
N GLN A 442 6.24 -23.67 6.02
CA GLN A 442 5.27 -23.54 4.92
C GLN A 442 5.87 -22.86 3.67
N TYR A 443 5.11 -22.81 2.57
CA TYR A 443 5.39 -22.03 1.35
C TYR A 443 4.26 -21.04 1.05
N THR A 444 4.55 -20.05 0.22
CA THR A 444 3.55 -19.07 -0.27
C THR A 444 2.96 -19.55 -1.59
N LEU A 445 1.63 -19.51 -1.71
CA LEU A 445 0.91 -19.80 -2.95
C LEU A 445 1.14 -18.70 -4.00
N ASP A 446 1.17 -19.05 -5.27
CA ASP A 446 1.35 -18.12 -6.38
C ASP A 446 0.02 -17.47 -6.78
N LEU A 447 -0.37 -16.42 -6.06
CA LEU A 447 -1.56 -15.62 -6.37
C LEU A 447 -1.41 -14.76 -7.64
N SER A 448 -0.29 -14.83 -8.36
CA SER A 448 -0.23 -14.26 -9.72
C SER A 448 -1.06 -15.06 -10.72
N ARG A 449 -1.50 -16.26 -10.34
CA ARG A 449 -2.28 -17.18 -11.16
C ARG A 449 -3.76 -17.17 -10.79
N LYS A 450 -4.61 -17.18 -11.81
CA LYS A 450 -6.07 -17.16 -11.63
C LYS A 450 -6.61 -18.45 -10.98
N ASP A 451 -6.09 -19.62 -11.37
CA ASP A 451 -6.52 -20.92 -10.82
C ASP A 451 -6.26 -21.03 -9.32
N VAL A 452 -5.11 -20.52 -8.85
CA VAL A 452 -4.78 -20.44 -7.43
C VAL A 452 -5.70 -19.45 -6.70
N CYS A 453 -5.97 -18.28 -7.29
CA CYS A 453 -6.92 -17.32 -6.71
C CYS A 453 -8.33 -17.89 -6.58
N ASP A 454 -8.81 -18.56 -7.63
CA ASP A 454 -10.13 -19.20 -7.65
C ASP A 454 -10.22 -20.29 -6.57
N TYR A 455 -9.15 -21.07 -6.37
CA TYR A 455 -9.09 -22.05 -5.29
C TYR A 455 -9.24 -21.40 -3.91
N VAL A 456 -8.44 -20.36 -3.62
CA VAL A 456 -8.46 -19.66 -2.33
C VAL A 456 -9.84 -19.08 -2.03
N GLU A 457 -10.43 -18.38 -3.01
CA GLU A 457 -11.75 -17.77 -2.87
C GLU A 457 -12.84 -18.82 -2.63
N ASN A 458 -12.79 -19.95 -3.33
CA ASN A 458 -13.75 -21.04 -3.17
C ASN A 458 -13.59 -21.76 -1.83
N ALA A 459 -12.35 -21.99 -1.39
CA ALA A 459 -12.07 -22.67 -0.13
C ALA A 459 -12.59 -21.88 1.08
N VAL A 460 -12.23 -20.59 1.17
CA VAL A 460 -12.72 -19.69 2.24
C VAL A 460 -14.24 -19.52 2.10
N GLY A 461 -14.74 -19.24 0.90
CA GLY A 461 -16.15 -19.01 0.65
C GLY A 461 -17.04 -20.23 0.94
N ALA A 462 -16.55 -21.45 0.80
CA ALA A 462 -17.30 -22.66 1.15
C ALA A 462 -17.57 -22.75 2.66
N ILE A 463 -16.58 -22.43 3.49
CA ILE A 463 -16.72 -22.42 4.95
C ILE A 463 -17.64 -21.28 5.42
N LEU A 464 -17.45 -20.07 4.87
CA LEU A 464 -18.29 -18.92 5.22
C LEU A 464 -19.77 -19.09 4.82
N LYS A 465 -20.08 -19.94 3.84
CA LYS A 465 -21.46 -20.30 3.49
C LYS A 465 -22.08 -21.33 4.42
N LYS A 466 -21.26 -22.15 5.08
CA LYS A 466 -21.70 -23.30 5.86
C LYS A 466 -22.16 -22.92 7.26
N ALA A 467 -21.58 -21.86 7.84
CA ALA A 467 -21.84 -21.44 9.21
C ALA A 467 -22.05 -19.93 9.29
N ASN A 468 -22.78 -19.47 10.32
CA ASN A 468 -23.05 -18.06 10.58
C ASN A 468 -21.84 -17.33 11.22
N ILE A 469 -20.72 -17.32 10.48
CA ILE A 469 -19.47 -16.66 10.87
C ILE A 469 -19.64 -15.16 10.68
N GLY A 470 -19.43 -14.38 11.73
CA GLY A 470 -19.52 -12.91 11.71
C GLY A 470 -18.17 -12.20 11.62
N TYR A 471 -17.07 -12.95 11.76
CA TYR A 471 -15.72 -12.42 11.86
C TYR A 471 -14.70 -13.37 11.24
N VAL A 472 -13.71 -12.84 10.52
CA VAL A 472 -12.59 -13.60 9.98
C VAL A 472 -11.28 -12.92 10.35
N LYS A 473 -10.36 -13.68 10.95
CA LYS A 473 -8.94 -13.27 11.05
C LYS A 473 -8.19 -13.85 9.85
N TRP A 474 -7.77 -12.99 8.93
CA TRP A 474 -7.02 -13.37 7.73
C TRP A 474 -5.53 -13.16 7.98
N ASP A 475 -4.78 -14.24 8.14
CA ASP A 475 -3.38 -14.22 8.52
C ASP A 475 -2.43 -14.51 7.34
N MET A 476 -1.15 -14.23 7.55
CA MET A 476 -0.05 -14.38 6.60
C MET A 476 1.29 -14.45 7.36
N ASN A 477 1.86 -15.64 7.53
CA ASN A 477 2.95 -15.88 8.48
C ASN A 477 4.33 -16.10 7.86
N ARG A 478 4.56 -15.61 6.64
CA ARG A 478 5.91 -15.58 6.06
C ARG A 478 6.09 -14.59 4.92
N SER A 479 7.28 -14.00 4.83
CA SER A 479 7.72 -13.32 3.61
C SER A 479 7.92 -14.28 2.43
N MET A 480 7.88 -13.72 1.22
CA MET A 480 8.24 -14.45 0.01
C MET A 480 9.76 -14.69 -0.07
N SER A 481 10.16 -15.82 -0.67
CA SER A 481 11.56 -16.16 -0.93
C SER A 481 11.69 -16.88 -2.27
N GLU A 482 12.87 -16.81 -2.91
CA GLU A 482 13.15 -17.41 -4.22
C GLU A 482 12.05 -17.13 -5.27
N VAL A 483 11.59 -15.88 -5.32
CA VAL A 483 10.39 -15.49 -6.07
C VAL A 483 10.53 -15.84 -7.54
N GLY A 484 9.61 -16.67 -8.00
CA GLY A 484 9.37 -17.00 -9.39
C GLY A 484 7.99 -17.63 -9.51
N SER A 485 7.49 -17.68 -10.73
CA SER A 485 6.24 -18.37 -11.06
C SER A 485 6.50 -19.42 -12.12
N ALA A 486 6.00 -20.65 -11.90
CA ALA A 486 6.01 -21.70 -12.93
C ALA A 486 5.05 -21.41 -14.10
N PHE A 487 4.11 -20.48 -13.91
CA PHE A 487 3.13 -20.08 -14.92
C PHE A 487 3.65 -18.94 -15.81
N GLN A 488 4.43 -18.01 -15.25
CA GLN A 488 4.92 -16.85 -15.99
C GLN A 488 6.04 -17.20 -16.98
N VAL A 489 6.01 -16.53 -18.14
CA VAL A 489 7.13 -16.56 -19.10
C VAL A 489 8.35 -15.81 -18.55
N SER A 490 9.54 -16.10 -19.08
CA SER A 490 10.82 -15.56 -18.57
C SER A 490 10.85 -14.03 -18.49
N GLU A 491 10.30 -13.34 -19.49
CA GLU A 491 10.28 -11.86 -19.53
C GLU A 491 9.32 -11.21 -18.52
N ARG A 492 8.38 -11.98 -17.94
CA ARG A 492 7.37 -11.51 -16.99
C ARG A 492 7.63 -11.95 -15.54
N GLN A 493 8.79 -12.56 -15.26
CA GLN A 493 9.13 -12.99 -13.90
C GLN A 493 9.23 -11.80 -12.92
N GLY A 494 9.65 -10.61 -13.39
CA GLY A 494 9.65 -9.38 -12.58
C GLY A 494 8.26 -8.83 -12.23
N GLU A 495 7.18 -9.42 -12.78
CA GLU A 495 5.80 -9.01 -12.50
C GLU A 495 5.20 -9.78 -11.31
N VAL A 496 5.82 -10.89 -10.89
CA VAL A 496 5.21 -11.90 -10.00
C VAL A 496 4.72 -11.30 -8.69
N MET A 497 5.54 -10.51 -7.98
CA MET A 497 5.14 -9.92 -6.69
C MET A 497 4.03 -8.89 -6.83
N HIS A 498 4.05 -8.08 -7.89
CA HIS A 498 2.96 -7.12 -8.12
C HIS A 498 1.67 -7.83 -8.51
N ARG A 499 1.75 -8.85 -9.40
CA ARG A 499 0.59 -9.67 -9.78
C ARG A 499 0.03 -10.47 -8.61
N TYR A 500 0.86 -10.94 -7.69
CA TYR A 500 0.41 -11.55 -6.44
C TYR A 500 -0.49 -10.61 -5.65
N MET A 501 -0.07 -9.33 -5.48
CA MET A 501 -0.88 -8.33 -4.80
C MET A 501 -2.20 -8.07 -5.52
N LEU A 502 -2.19 -7.98 -6.85
CA LEU A 502 -3.43 -7.83 -7.64
C LEU A 502 -4.36 -9.05 -7.45
N GLY A 503 -3.81 -10.26 -7.39
CA GLY A 503 -4.56 -11.49 -7.11
C GLY A 503 -5.18 -11.48 -5.71
N LEU A 504 -4.40 -11.11 -4.69
CA LEU A 504 -4.88 -10.93 -3.32
C LEU A 504 -6.03 -9.91 -3.26
N TYR A 505 -5.86 -8.72 -3.85
CA TYR A 505 -6.91 -7.70 -3.86
C TYR A 505 -8.18 -8.16 -4.58
N SER A 506 -8.05 -8.94 -5.66
CA SER A 506 -9.19 -9.55 -6.35
C SER A 506 -9.96 -10.51 -5.43
N ILE A 507 -9.26 -11.41 -4.74
CA ILE A 507 -9.86 -12.36 -3.78
C ILE A 507 -10.60 -11.59 -2.67
N LEU A 508 -9.92 -10.61 -2.05
CA LEU A 508 -10.47 -9.84 -0.94
C LEU A 508 -11.68 -9.01 -1.35
N LYS A 509 -11.65 -8.40 -2.55
CA LYS A 509 -12.79 -7.68 -3.14
C LYS A 509 -14.00 -8.62 -3.30
N ASN A 510 -13.79 -9.80 -3.87
CA ASN A 510 -14.86 -10.76 -4.14
C ASN A 510 -15.45 -11.32 -2.84
N LEU A 511 -14.62 -11.66 -1.85
CA LEU A 511 -15.08 -12.15 -0.55
C LEU A 511 -15.84 -11.09 0.22
N ASN A 512 -15.36 -9.85 0.28
CA ASN A 512 -16.09 -8.75 0.92
C ASN A 512 -17.46 -8.50 0.25
N ALA A 513 -17.54 -8.58 -1.08
CA ALA A 513 -18.79 -8.43 -1.81
C ALA A 513 -19.77 -9.59 -1.55
N LYS A 514 -19.27 -10.83 -1.45
CA LYS A 514 -20.08 -12.03 -1.18
C LYS A 514 -20.52 -12.13 0.27
N PHE A 515 -19.71 -11.64 1.20
CA PHE A 515 -19.92 -11.76 2.64
C PHE A 515 -19.86 -10.39 3.34
N PRO A 516 -20.72 -9.41 2.97
CA PRO A 516 -20.65 -8.04 3.49
C PRO A 516 -20.98 -7.92 4.98
N ASN A 517 -21.47 -9.00 5.59
CA ASN A 517 -21.79 -9.09 7.01
C ASN A 517 -20.66 -9.69 7.85
N VAL A 518 -19.56 -10.12 7.23
CA VAL A 518 -18.37 -10.64 7.91
C VAL A 518 -17.37 -9.50 8.12
N LEU A 519 -16.92 -9.31 9.37
CA LEU A 519 -15.81 -8.41 9.68
C LEU A 519 -14.49 -9.14 9.41
N PHE A 520 -13.74 -8.70 8.40
CA PHE A 520 -12.39 -9.21 8.16
C PHE A 520 -11.37 -8.36 8.93
N GLU A 521 -10.55 -9.03 9.74
CA GLU A 521 -9.35 -8.49 10.38
C GLU A 521 -8.11 -9.01 9.64
N ALA A 522 -7.24 -8.10 9.23
CA ALA A 522 -5.95 -8.46 8.64
C ALA A 522 -4.95 -8.85 9.73
N CYS A 523 -4.14 -9.85 9.44
CA CYS A 523 -3.02 -10.28 10.26
C CYS A 523 -1.89 -10.73 9.33
N ALA A 524 -0.66 -10.50 9.74
CA ALA A 524 0.52 -11.04 9.07
C ALA A 524 1.64 -11.23 10.10
N SER A 525 1.54 -12.30 10.91
CA SER A 525 2.34 -12.47 12.13
C SER A 525 2.35 -11.17 12.96
N GLY A 526 1.15 -10.71 13.34
CA GLY A 526 0.98 -9.33 13.79
C GLY A 526 0.89 -8.35 12.63
N GLY A 527 1.74 -7.33 12.67
CA GLY A 527 1.58 -6.12 11.87
C GLY A 527 2.41 -6.06 10.59
N ALA A 528 2.88 -7.19 10.04
CA ALA A 528 3.77 -7.18 8.87
C ALA A 528 3.08 -6.77 7.54
N ARG A 529 1.75 -6.61 7.57
CA ARG A 529 0.94 -6.06 6.47
C ARG A 529 -0.10 -5.09 7.04
N PHE A 530 0.37 -4.11 7.81
CA PHE A 530 -0.43 -3.01 8.34
C PHE A 530 -0.24 -1.79 7.45
N ASP A 531 -1.09 -1.61 6.46
CA ASP A 531 -0.97 -0.56 5.44
C ASP A 531 -2.34 -0.05 4.96
N CYS A 532 -2.36 1.08 4.25
CA CYS A 532 -3.61 1.65 3.75
C CYS A 532 -4.28 0.75 2.69
N GLY A 533 -3.51 -0.05 1.94
CA GLY A 533 -4.05 -0.93 0.91
C GLY A 533 -4.94 -2.02 1.48
N ILE A 534 -4.51 -2.69 2.56
CA ILE A 534 -5.29 -3.76 3.18
C ILE A 534 -6.52 -3.23 3.91
N LEU A 535 -6.44 -2.02 4.48
CA LEU A 535 -7.53 -1.38 5.22
C LEU A 535 -8.78 -1.13 4.37
N GLN A 536 -8.65 -1.06 3.04
CA GLN A 536 -9.80 -0.99 2.15
C GLN A 536 -10.70 -2.23 2.25
N PHE A 537 -10.13 -3.39 2.54
CA PHE A 537 -10.83 -4.68 2.59
C PHE A 537 -11.04 -5.18 4.02
N MET A 538 -10.18 -4.78 4.94
CA MET A 538 -10.14 -5.25 6.32
C MET A 538 -9.95 -4.04 7.25
N PRO A 539 -11.03 -3.47 7.80
CA PRO A 539 -10.97 -2.16 8.47
C PRO A 539 -10.36 -2.23 9.89
N GLN A 540 -9.70 -3.34 10.23
CA GLN A 540 -8.84 -3.49 11.41
C GLN A 540 -7.74 -4.50 11.12
N VAL A 541 -6.62 -4.36 11.84
CA VAL A 541 -5.43 -5.20 11.69
C VAL A 541 -4.95 -5.60 13.07
N TRP A 542 -4.58 -6.88 13.23
CA TRP A 542 -3.86 -7.36 14.41
C TRP A 542 -2.50 -6.66 14.48
N THR A 543 -2.36 -5.72 15.41
CA THR A 543 -1.30 -4.70 15.34
C THR A 543 0.12 -5.28 15.50
N SER A 544 0.26 -6.32 16.31
CA SER A 544 1.50 -7.04 16.62
C SER A 544 1.15 -8.33 17.37
N ASP A 545 1.95 -9.37 17.20
CA ASP A 545 1.92 -10.56 18.06
C ASP A 545 2.47 -10.28 19.46
N ASP A 546 3.21 -9.18 19.65
CA ASP A 546 3.54 -8.73 20.99
C ASP A 546 2.28 -8.21 21.68
N THR A 547 1.89 -8.85 22.77
CA THR A 547 0.75 -8.49 23.63
C THR A 547 1.19 -7.94 24.99
N ASP A 548 2.50 -7.73 25.21
CA ASP A 548 3.02 -7.06 26.39
C ASP A 548 2.60 -5.59 26.43
N ALA A 549 2.03 -5.16 27.55
CA ALA A 549 1.48 -3.82 27.66
C ALA A 549 2.53 -2.71 27.47
N VAL A 550 3.79 -2.93 27.84
CA VAL A 550 4.85 -1.90 27.75
C VAL A 550 5.35 -1.77 26.33
N GLU A 551 5.63 -2.88 25.64
CA GLU A 551 6.04 -2.86 24.24
C GLU A 551 4.91 -2.30 23.35
N ARG A 552 3.66 -2.67 23.63
CA ARG A 552 2.48 -2.16 22.93
C ARG A 552 2.36 -0.63 22.95
N VAL A 553 2.83 0.07 23.99
CA VAL A 553 2.79 1.55 24.01
C VAL A 553 3.56 2.13 22.84
N LYS A 554 4.77 1.62 22.55
CA LYS A 554 5.60 2.14 21.44
C LYS A 554 5.01 1.76 20.10
N ILE A 555 4.59 0.50 19.95
CA ILE A 555 3.98 -0.02 18.73
C ILE A 555 2.73 0.79 18.40
N GLN A 556 1.83 0.99 19.37
CA GLN A 556 0.58 1.75 19.17
C GLN A 556 0.77 3.26 19.08
N TYR A 557 1.87 3.81 19.61
CA TYR A 557 2.18 5.22 19.43
C TYR A 557 2.61 5.53 17.99
N GLY A 558 3.42 4.65 17.39
CA GLY A 558 3.88 4.83 16.02
C GLY A 558 2.89 4.34 14.95
N THR A 559 2.03 3.37 15.29
CA THR A 559 0.88 2.94 14.45
C THR A 559 -0.20 4.00 14.44
#